data_AF-A0A7S1EDD2-F1
#
_entry.id   AF-A0A7S1EDD2-F1
#
_cell.length_a   1.000
_cell.length_b   1.000
_cell.length_c   1.000
_cell.angle_alpha   90.00
_cell.angle_beta   90.00
_cell.angle_gamma   90.00
#
_symmetry.space_group_name_H-M   'P 1'
#
loop_
_entity.id
_entity.type
_entity.pdbx_description
1 polymer ?
#
loop_
_entity_poly.entity_id
_entity_poly.type
_entity_poly.pdbx_seq_one_letter_code
_entity_poly.pdbx_strand_id
1 'polypeptide(L)'
;VPVAQLHLIGRYTGVSPEEAPLHKLGSGQWEKAKRKAAEQVRDTAAELLNLYARRAAREGHAFRYSGHDYEAFAASFGFEETPDQRAAIHAVIQDMISPKPMDRLVCGDVGFGKTEVALRAAFVAVIGGK
;
A
#
# COMPACT_ATOMS: atom_id res chain seq x y z
N VAL A 1 27.58 16.14 18.91
CA VAL A 1 27.32 16.48 17.50
C VAL A 1 27.04 17.98 17.42
N PRO A 2 27.76 18.76 16.61
CA PRO A 2 27.49 20.18 16.42
C PRO A 2 26.08 20.45 15.87
N VAL A 3 25.48 21.61 16.20
CA VAL A 3 24.12 21.98 15.75
C VAL A 3 23.98 21.94 14.22
N ALA A 4 25.03 22.34 13.49
CA ALA A 4 25.04 22.28 12.02
C ALA A 4 24.93 20.85 11.45
N GLN A 5 25.18 19.81 12.26
CA GLN A 5 25.15 18.41 11.86
C GLN A 5 23.92 17.65 12.40
N LEU A 6 22.88 18.36 12.87
CA LEU A 6 21.66 17.73 13.39
C LEU A 6 20.96 16.81 12.36
N HIS A 7 21.15 17.03 11.06
CA HIS A 7 20.62 16.18 9.99
C HIS A 7 21.17 14.73 10.00
N LEU A 8 22.25 14.47 10.74
CA LEU A 8 22.80 13.12 10.94
C LEU A 8 22.11 12.36 12.10
N ILE A 9 21.24 13.03 12.86
CA ILE A 9 20.55 12.46 14.02
C ILE A 9 19.12 12.11 13.63
N GLY A 10 18.78 10.82 13.76
CA GLY A 10 17.40 10.32 13.68
C GLY A 10 16.98 9.72 15.01
N ARG A 11 15.71 9.89 15.39
CA ARG A 11 15.14 9.16 16.53
C ARG A 11 15.05 7.68 16.16
N TYR A 12 15.51 6.79 17.04
CA TYR A 12 15.32 5.35 16.86
C TYR A 12 13.84 4.99 16.96
N THR A 13 13.32 4.25 15.98
CA THR A 13 11.91 3.81 15.89
C THR A 13 11.78 2.30 15.68
N GLY A 14 12.76 1.52 16.15
CA GLY A 14 12.71 0.05 16.11
C GLY A 14 11.79 -0.55 17.18
N VAL A 15 11.92 -1.85 17.40
CA VAL A 15 10.96 -2.68 18.17
C VAL A 15 10.70 -2.14 19.58
N SER A 16 11.75 -1.91 20.37
CA SER A 16 11.64 -1.27 21.68
C SER A 16 12.88 -0.41 21.98
N PRO A 17 12.73 0.67 22.79
CA PRO A 17 13.88 1.46 23.25
C PRO A 17 14.88 0.65 24.07
N GLU A 18 14.41 -0.37 24.79
CA GLU A 18 15.22 -1.23 25.67
C GLU A 18 16.11 -2.19 24.87
N GLU A 19 15.71 -2.56 23.66
CA GLU A 19 16.46 -3.43 22.75
C GLU A 19 17.31 -2.62 21.74
N ALA A 20 17.41 -1.30 21.91
CA ALA A 20 18.15 -0.45 20.98
C ALA A 20 19.64 -0.83 20.93
N PRO A 21 20.19 -1.15 19.73
CA PRO A 21 21.58 -1.58 19.62
C PRO A 21 22.53 -0.42 19.92
N LEU A 22 23.49 -0.64 20.82
CA LEU A 22 24.56 0.30 21.11
C LEU A 22 25.83 -0.10 20.36
N HIS A 23 26.17 0.67 19.32
CA HIS A 23 27.38 0.45 18.54
C HIS A 23 28.60 1.14 19.14
N LYS A 24 29.76 0.47 19.13
CA LYS A 24 31.02 1.05 19.60
C LYS A 24 31.59 2.03 18.56
N LEU A 25 31.99 3.22 19.02
CA LEU A 25 32.68 4.21 18.19
C LEU A 25 34.02 3.67 17.70
N GLY A 26 34.37 3.98 16.44
CA GLY A 26 35.59 3.50 15.79
C GLY A 26 35.55 2.03 15.36
N SER A 27 34.50 1.28 15.69
CA SER A 27 34.30 -0.07 15.16
C SER A 27 33.70 -0.02 13.75
N GLY A 28 34.16 -0.90 12.86
CA GLY A 28 33.55 -1.07 11.53
C GLY A 28 32.20 -1.80 11.53
N GLN A 29 31.61 -2.07 12.70
CA GLN A 29 30.36 -2.84 12.81
C GLN A 29 29.17 -2.07 12.23
N TRP A 30 29.07 -0.76 12.50
CA TRP A 30 28.01 0.08 11.97
C TRP A 30 28.05 0.15 10.44
N GLU A 31 29.24 0.37 9.87
CA GLU A 31 29.40 0.41 8.41
C GLU A 31 29.04 -0.92 7.74
N LYS A 32 29.43 -2.06 8.35
CA LYS A 32 29.01 -3.39 7.88
C LYS A 32 27.49 -3.57 7.93
N ALA A 33 26.84 -3.16 9.03
CA ALA A 33 25.39 -3.23 9.19
C ALA A 33 24.66 -2.35 8.17
N LYS A 34 25.13 -1.12 7.99
CA LYS A 34 24.59 -0.16 7.00
C LYS A 34 24.71 -0.71 5.58
N ARG A 35 25.86 -1.28 5.21
CA ARG A 35 26.05 -1.90 3.89
C ARG A 35 25.10 -3.07 3.67
N LYS A 36 24.97 -3.97 4.65
CA LYS A 36 24.04 -5.11 4.58
C LYS A 36 22.59 -4.64 4.43
N ALA A 37 22.18 -3.62 5.18
CA ALA A 37 20.85 -3.04 5.06
C ALA A 37 20.61 -2.41 3.67
N ALA A 38 21.61 -1.71 3.13
CA ALA A 38 21.52 -1.13 1.79
C ALA A 38 21.41 -2.21 0.69
N GLU A 39 22.16 -3.31 0.82
CA GLU A 39 22.05 -4.48 -0.07
C GLU A 39 20.63 -5.07 -0.02
N GLN A 40 20.10 -5.34 1.18
CA GLN A 40 18.74 -5.87 1.35
C GLN A 40 17.66 -4.94 0.78
N VAL A 41 17.78 -3.63 0.99
CA VAL A 41 16.85 -2.64 0.42
C VAL A 41 16.89 -2.66 -1.11
N ARG A 42 18.10 -2.76 -1.69
CA ARG A 42 18.26 -2.82 -3.15
C ARG A 42 17.64 -4.09 -3.72
N ASP A 43 17.84 -5.22 -3.07
CA ASP A 43 17.31 -6.51 -3.52
C ASP A 43 15.76 -6.50 -3.47
N THR A 44 15.17 -6.04 -2.36
CA THR A 44 13.71 -5.86 -2.26
C THR A 44 13.17 -4.88 -3.30
N ALA A 45 13.87 -3.77 -3.55
CA ALA A 45 13.46 -2.81 -4.57
C ALA A 45 13.48 -3.42 -5.98
N ALA A 46 14.50 -4.23 -6.30
CA ALA A 46 14.60 -4.94 -7.57
C ALA A 46 13.49 -5.98 -7.74
N GLU A 47 13.16 -6.71 -6.67
CA GLU A 47 12.04 -7.66 -6.66
C GLU A 47 10.69 -6.97 -6.91
N LEU A 48 10.42 -5.86 -6.21
CA LEU A 48 9.20 -5.08 -6.40
C LEU A 48 9.12 -4.53 -7.83
N LEU A 49 10.21 -3.96 -8.35
CA LEU A 49 10.26 -3.46 -9.73
C LEU A 49 9.95 -4.57 -10.74
N ASN A 50 10.57 -5.75 -10.57
CA ASN A 50 10.34 -6.91 -11.42
C ASN A 50 8.89 -7.40 -11.32
N LEU A 51 8.30 -7.42 -10.13
CA LEU A 51 6.88 -7.77 -9.93
C LEU A 51 5.96 -6.80 -10.68
N TYR A 52 6.19 -5.49 -10.55
CA TYR A 52 5.41 -4.47 -11.25
C TYR A 52 5.59 -4.56 -12.77
N ALA A 53 6.81 -4.79 -13.26
CA ALA A 53 7.08 -4.97 -14.69
C ALA A 53 6.32 -6.18 -15.25
N ARG A 54 6.37 -7.33 -14.54
CA ARG A 54 5.61 -8.54 -14.92
C ARG A 54 4.11 -8.31 -14.91
N ARG A 55 3.60 -7.54 -13.93
CA ARG A 55 2.17 -7.22 -13.86
C ARG A 55 1.74 -6.29 -15.00
N ALA A 56 2.54 -5.28 -15.30
CA ALA A 56 2.28 -4.33 -16.39
C ALA A 56 2.32 -4.99 -17.77
N ALA A 57 3.14 -6.03 -17.95
CA ALA A 57 3.22 -6.79 -19.19
C ALA A 57 2.09 -7.82 -19.37
N ARG A 58 1.36 -8.16 -18.30
CA ARG A 58 0.24 -9.11 -18.35
C ARG A 58 -1.05 -8.37 -18.68
N GLU A 59 -1.84 -8.97 -19.56
CA GLU A 59 -3.23 -8.57 -19.73
C GLU A 59 -4.04 -9.03 -18.52
N GLY A 60 -4.72 -8.08 -17.87
CA GLY A 60 -5.62 -8.31 -16.77
C GLY A 60 -7.03 -8.61 -17.24
N HIS A 61 -7.96 -8.61 -16.29
CA HIS A 61 -9.38 -8.74 -16.57
C HIS A 61 -10.06 -7.41 -16.26
N ALA A 62 -10.48 -6.69 -17.30
CA ALA A 62 -11.30 -5.50 -17.17
C ALA A 62 -12.73 -5.92 -16.84
N PHE A 63 -13.17 -5.67 -15.62
CA PHE A 63 -14.56 -5.94 -15.21
C PHE A 63 -15.53 -5.00 -15.92
N ARG A 64 -16.71 -5.52 -16.27
CA ARG A 64 -17.80 -4.68 -16.77
C ARG A 64 -18.37 -3.86 -15.61
N TYR A 65 -18.57 -2.57 -15.85
CA TYR A 65 -19.17 -1.66 -14.87
C TYR A 65 -20.46 -1.03 -15.40
N SER A 66 -21.46 -0.96 -14.52
CA SER A 66 -22.75 -0.32 -14.74
C SER A 66 -22.96 0.68 -13.62
N GLY A 67 -22.97 1.98 -13.95
CA GLY A 67 -23.15 3.04 -12.95
C GLY A 67 -24.50 2.90 -12.23
N HIS A 68 -25.55 2.56 -12.97
CA HIS A 68 -26.88 2.33 -12.43
C HIS A 68 -26.91 1.20 -11.38
N ASP A 69 -26.35 0.03 -11.71
CA ASP A 69 -26.40 -1.13 -10.80
C ASP A 69 -25.50 -0.91 -9.58
N TYR A 70 -24.36 -0.24 -9.80
CA TYR A 70 -23.45 0.15 -8.73
C TYR A 70 -24.08 1.16 -7.78
N GLU A 71 -24.74 2.20 -8.30
CA GLU A 71 -25.44 3.20 -7.48
C GLU A 71 -26.59 2.58 -6.67
N ALA A 72 -27.35 1.66 -7.26
CA ALA A 72 -28.39 0.91 -6.54
C ALA A 72 -27.81 0.06 -5.40
N PHE A 73 -26.67 -0.60 -5.61
CA PHE A 73 -25.96 -1.32 -4.56
C PHE A 73 -25.40 -0.37 -3.50
N ALA A 74 -24.77 0.74 -3.91
CA ALA A 74 -24.18 1.73 -3.01
C ALA A 74 -25.23 2.40 -2.12
N ALA A 75 -26.45 2.62 -2.63
CA ALA A 75 -27.56 3.17 -1.85
C ALA A 75 -28.03 2.25 -0.70
N SER A 76 -27.62 0.97 -0.68
CA SER A 76 -27.93 0.06 0.43
C SER A 76 -27.07 0.29 1.67
N PHE A 77 -25.96 1.04 1.55
CA PHE A 77 -25.12 1.41 2.70
C PHE A 77 -25.73 2.60 3.46
N GLY A 78 -25.92 2.43 4.77
CA GLY A 78 -26.60 3.41 5.63
C GLY A 78 -25.75 4.58 6.11
N PHE A 79 -24.59 4.83 5.51
CA PHE A 79 -23.64 5.87 5.94
C PHE A 79 -23.15 6.67 4.73
N GLU A 80 -22.92 7.96 4.93
CA GLU A 80 -22.29 8.80 3.91
C GLU A 80 -20.78 8.60 3.90
N GLU A 81 -20.20 8.49 2.70
CA GLU A 81 -18.76 8.26 2.55
C GLU A 81 -17.97 9.54 2.84
N THR A 82 -16.89 9.39 3.60
CA THR A 82 -15.88 10.45 3.74
C THR A 82 -15.14 10.68 2.41
N PRO A 83 -14.46 11.83 2.23
CA PRO A 83 -13.64 12.08 1.04
C PRO A 83 -12.59 10.99 0.79
N ASP A 84 -11.94 10.49 1.84
CA ASP A 84 -10.92 9.44 1.73
C ASP A 84 -11.52 8.09 1.33
N GLN A 85 -12.69 7.73 1.89
CA GLN A 85 -13.43 6.53 1.50
C GLN A 85 -13.82 6.60 0.03
N ARG A 86 -14.39 7.73 -0.41
CA ARG A 86 -14.77 7.96 -1.80
C ARG A 86 -13.59 7.84 -2.76
N ALA A 87 -12.45 8.43 -2.39
CA ALA A 87 -11.22 8.33 -3.17
C ALA A 87 -10.71 6.87 -3.26
N ALA A 88 -10.72 6.14 -2.14
CA ALA A 88 -10.32 4.74 -2.11
C ALA A 88 -11.25 3.85 -2.96
N ILE A 89 -12.56 4.02 -2.82
CA ILE A 89 -13.58 3.31 -3.60
C ILE A 89 -13.39 3.60 -5.09
N HIS A 90 -13.30 4.88 -5.47
CA HIS A 90 -13.10 5.27 -6.86
C HIS A 90 -11.83 4.65 -7.44
N ALA A 91 -10.71 4.70 -6.71
CA ALA A 91 -9.45 4.14 -7.16
C ALA A 91 -9.51 2.61 -7.34
N VAL A 92 -10.17 1.89 -6.42
CA VAL A 92 -10.40 0.45 -6.54
C VAL A 92 -11.25 0.12 -7.77
N ILE A 93 -12.37 0.83 -7.96
CA ILE A 93 -13.25 0.58 -9.12
C ILE A 93 -12.53 0.88 -10.44
N GLN A 94 -11.76 1.98 -10.53
CA GLN A 94 -10.98 2.30 -11.72
C GLN A 94 -9.92 1.22 -12.03
N ASP A 95 -9.26 0.71 -11.01
CA ASP A 95 -8.29 -0.37 -11.19
C ASP A 95 -8.97 -1.68 -11.63
N MET A 96 -10.20 -1.96 -11.17
CA MET A 96 -10.96 -3.16 -11.57
C MET A 96 -11.48 -3.10 -13.02
N ILE A 97 -11.89 -1.94 -13.51
CA ILE A 97 -12.39 -1.79 -14.88
C ILE A 97 -11.26 -1.61 -15.91
N SER A 98 -10.02 -1.52 -15.44
CA SER A 98 -8.82 -1.39 -16.27
C SER A 98 -8.39 -2.75 -16.84
N PRO A 99 -7.76 -2.79 -18.04
CA PRO A 99 -7.16 -4.00 -18.57
C PRO A 99 -5.87 -4.40 -17.83
N LYS A 100 -5.42 -3.63 -16.84
CA LYS A 100 -4.23 -3.96 -16.03
C LYS A 100 -4.64 -4.70 -14.77
N PRO A 101 -3.94 -5.77 -14.36
CA PRO A 101 -4.23 -6.42 -13.08
C PRO A 101 -4.05 -5.42 -11.92
N MET A 102 -5.07 -5.31 -11.06
CA MET A 102 -5.03 -4.49 -9.85
C MET A 102 -4.12 -5.11 -8.78
N ASP A 103 -3.36 -4.27 -8.06
CA ASP A 103 -2.68 -4.61 -6.80
C ASP A 103 -2.63 -3.39 -5.90
N ARG A 104 -3.77 -3.11 -5.28
CA ARG A 104 -3.97 -1.94 -4.43
C ARG A 104 -4.04 -2.38 -2.97
N LEU A 105 -3.28 -1.71 -2.13
CA LEU A 105 -3.40 -1.79 -0.68
C LEU A 105 -4.21 -0.60 -0.17
N VAL A 106 -5.30 -0.88 0.56
CA VAL A 106 -6.10 0.15 1.26
C VAL A 106 -5.78 0.08 2.75
N CYS A 107 -5.09 1.09 3.27
CA CYS A 107 -4.76 1.22 4.68
C CYS A 107 -5.73 2.19 5.38
N GLY A 108 -6.15 1.86 6.59
CA GLY A 108 -6.97 2.73 7.43
C GLY A 108 -7.26 2.07 8.77
N ASP A 109 -7.66 2.84 9.77
CA ASP A 109 -7.91 2.33 11.12
C ASP A 109 -9.21 1.50 11.21
N VAL A 110 -9.43 0.85 12.35
CA VAL A 110 -10.68 0.13 12.63
C VAL A 110 -11.85 1.12 12.52
N GLY A 111 -12.90 0.74 11.79
CA GLY A 111 -14.08 1.59 11.58
C GLY A 111 -14.03 2.54 10.39
N PHE A 112 -12.89 2.68 9.68
CA PHE A 112 -12.77 3.59 8.52
C PHE A 112 -13.43 3.09 7.21
N GLY A 113 -14.28 2.06 7.26
CA GLY A 113 -15.05 1.60 6.09
C GLY A 113 -14.29 0.74 5.06
N LYS A 114 -13.13 0.16 5.42
CA LYS A 114 -12.39 -0.77 4.53
C LYS A 114 -13.26 -1.94 4.02
N THR A 115 -14.15 -2.44 4.88
CA THR A 115 -15.09 -3.52 4.53
C THR A 115 -16.04 -3.11 3.42
N GLU A 116 -16.52 -1.87 3.44
CA GLU A 116 -17.40 -1.35 2.39
C GLU A 116 -16.69 -1.23 1.04
N VAL A 117 -15.43 -0.77 1.04
CA VAL A 117 -14.59 -0.76 -0.17
C VAL A 117 -14.48 -2.16 -0.77
N ALA A 118 -14.23 -3.18 0.07
CA ALA A 118 -14.13 -4.57 -0.36
C ALA A 118 -15.46 -5.13 -0.88
N LEU A 119 -16.57 -4.82 -0.22
CA LEU A 119 -17.92 -5.27 -0.65
C LEU A 119 -18.31 -4.67 -2.00
N ARG A 120 -18.00 -3.39 -2.24
CA ARG A 120 -18.23 -2.73 -3.52
C ARG A 120 -17.37 -3.31 -4.64
N ALA A 121 -16.11 -3.63 -4.35
CA ALA A 121 -15.26 -4.36 -5.28
C ALA A 121 -15.80 -5.77 -5.60
N ALA A 122 -16.25 -6.51 -4.58
CA ALA A 122 -16.85 -7.83 -4.77
C ALA A 122 -18.13 -7.76 -5.62
N PHE A 123 -18.97 -6.75 -5.40
CA PHE A 123 -20.15 -6.51 -6.23
C PHE A 123 -19.78 -6.31 -7.70
N VAL A 124 -18.80 -5.45 -7.99
CA VAL A 124 -18.32 -5.23 -9.37
C VAL A 124 -17.76 -6.50 -10.00
N ALA A 125 -17.10 -7.36 -9.22
CA ALA A 125 -16.64 -8.65 -9.71
C ALA A 125 -17.79 -9.57 -10.13
N VAL A 126 -18.79 -9.73 -9.24
CA VAL A 126 -19.94 -10.62 -9.45
C VAL A 126 -20.78 -10.20 -10.66
N ILE A 127 -21.09 -8.90 -10.79
CA ILE A 127 -21.83 -8.39 -11.97
C ILE A 127 -21.01 -8.51 -13.26
N GLY A 128 -19.67 -8.47 -13.14
CA GLY A 128 -18.74 -8.70 -14.23
C GLY A 128 -18.58 -10.18 -14.61
N GLY A 129 -19.25 -11.09 -13.90
CA GLY A 129 -19.27 -12.53 -14.20
C GLY A 129 -18.11 -13.33 -13.59
N LYS A 130 -17.53 -12.86 -12.46
CA LYS A 130 -16.44 -13.54 -11.76
C LYS A 130 -16.53 -13.47 -10.24
#